data_AF-A0A7Y2QCD5-F1
#
_entry.id   AF-A0A7Y2QCD5-F1
#
_cell.length_a   1.000
_cell.length_b   1.000
_cell.length_c   1.000
_cell.angle_alpha   90.00
_cell.angle_beta   90.00
_cell.angle_gamma   90.00
#
_symmetry.space_group_name_H-M   'P 1'
#
loop_
_entity.id
_entity.type
_entity.pdbx_description
1 polymer ?
#
loop_
_entity_poly.entity_id
_entity_poly.type
_entity_poly.pdbx_seq_one_letter_code
_entity_poly.pdbx_strand_id
1 'polypeptide(L)' 'RLGSSSVRYEIGLFRNDEDVAAAEGFFIHVNVDRLSRRPVPFGDKARELLEPLLVEA' A
#
# COMPACT_ATOMS: atom_id res chain seq x y z
N ARG A 1 -3.41 0.85 5.40
CA ARG A 1 -3.28 -0.19 6.48
C ARG A 1 -2.10 -1.12 6.17
N LEU A 2 -1.20 -1.35 7.12
CA LEU A 2 -0.01 -2.22 6.95
C LEU A 2 -0.12 -3.48 7.82
N GLY A 3 -0.11 -4.65 7.19
CA GLY A 3 -0.04 -5.97 7.84
C GLY A 3 1.39 -6.51 7.91
N SER A 4 1.54 -7.81 8.20
CA SER A 4 2.85 -8.47 8.20
C SER A 4 3.36 -8.73 6.79
N SER A 5 2.52 -9.26 5.89
CA SER A 5 2.84 -9.60 4.50
C SER A 5 1.95 -8.90 3.47
N SER A 6 1.06 -8.02 3.90
CA SER A 6 0.16 -7.30 3.00
C SER A 6 0.01 -5.82 3.36
N VAL A 7 -0.26 -4.99 2.37
CA VAL A 7 -0.55 -3.57 2.55
C VAL A 7 -1.75 -3.20 1.69
N ARG A 8 -2.65 -2.40 2.26
CA ARG A 8 -3.78 -1.80 1.56
C ARG A 8 -3.47 -0.33 1.31
N TYR A 9 -3.46 0.04 0.04
CA TYR A 9 -3.29 1.42 -0.43
C TYR A 9 -4.64 2.01 -0.77
N GLU A 10 -4.87 3.24 -0.36
CA GLU A 10 -5.94 4.10 -0.87
C GLU A 10 -5.29 5.06 -1.88
N ILE A 11 -5.94 5.28 -3.04
CA ILE A 11 -5.46 6.15 -4.11
C ILE A 11 -6.58 7.12 -4.50
N GLY A 12 -6.23 8.39 -4.67
CA GLY A 12 -7.05 9.37 -5.38
C GLY A 12 -6.39 9.77 -6.71
N LEU A 13 -7.20 9.94 -7.74
CA LEU A 13 -6.81 10.51 -9.03
C LEU A 13 -7.33 11.94 -9.11
N PHE A 14 -6.42 12.90 -9.26
CA PHE A 14 -6.72 14.33 -9.27
C PHE A 14 -6.46 14.91 -10.66
N ARG A 15 -7.30 15.85 -11.09
CA ARG A 15 -7.09 16.56 -12.35
C ARG A 15 -6.18 17.76 -12.09
N ASN A 16 -4.93 17.69 -12.54
CA ASN A 16 -3.93 18.75 -12.34
C ASN A 16 -3.85 19.14 -10.85
N ASP A 17 -4.08 20.43 -10.56
CA ASP A 17 -4.02 21.01 -9.23
C ASP A 17 -5.40 21.04 -8.54
N GLU A 18 -6.39 20.28 -9.02
CA GLU A 18 -7.67 20.16 -8.33
C GLU A 18 -7.52 19.39 -7.01
N ASP A 19 -8.06 19.96 -5.94
CA ASP A 19 -8.04 19.34 -4.60
C ASP A 19 -9.08 18.22 -4.44
N VAL A 20 -9.99 18.06 -5.40
CA VAL A 20 -11.04 17.03 -5.37
C VAL A 20 -10.65 15.88 -6.28
N ALA A 21 -10.69 14.66 -5.74
CA ALA A 21 -10.42 13.46 -6.52
C ALA A 21 -11.51 13.23 -7.57
N ALA A 22 -11.10 13.06 -8.82
CA ALA A 22 -11.97 12.66 -9.92
C ALA A 22 -12.32 11.16 -9.85
N ALA A 23 -11.45 10.36 -9.24
CA ALA A 23 -11.72 8.97 -8.93
C ALA A 23 -10.95 8.56 -7.68
N GLU A 24 -11.54 7.67 -6.89
CA GLU A 24 -10.94 7.09 -5.70
C GLU A 24 -10.99 5.57 -5.81
N GLY A 25 -10.01 4.91 -5.20
CA GLY A 25 -9.99 3.46 -5.15
C GLY A 25 -8.94 2.94 -4.20
N PHE A 26 -8.90 1.62 -4.09
CA PHE A 26 -7.92 0.94 -3.29
C PHE A 26 -7.46 -0.34 -3.96
N PHE A 27 -6.28 -0.78 -3.57
CA PHE A 27 -5.81 -2.12 -3.90
C PHE A 27 -5.00 -2.70 -2.75
N ILE A 28 -4.87 -4.02 -2.77
CA ILE A 28 -4.13 -4.77 -1.76
C ILE A 28 -2.95 -5.43 -2.44
N HIS A 29 -1.75 -5.16 -1.94
CA HIS A 29 -0.54 -5.85 -2.33
C HIS A 29 -0.16 -6.87 -1.26
N VAL A 30 0.10 -8.11 -1.69
CA VAL A 30 0.63 -9.17 -0.83
C VAL A 30 2.06 -9.47 -1.27
N ASN A 31 3.00 -9.35 -0.34
CA ASN A 31 4.40 -9.70 -0.55
C ASN A 31 4.56 -11.23 -0.52
N VAL A 32 5.16 -11.78 -1.56
CA VAL A 32 5.31 -13.22 -1.74
C VAL A 32 6.74 -13.58 -2.07
N ASP A 33 7.15 -14.77 -1.67
CA ASP A 33 8.37 -15.38 -2.17
C ASP A 33 8.27 -15.60 -3.69
N ARG A 34 9.34 -15.26 -4.42
CA ARG A 34 9.34 -15.23 -5.89
C ARG A 34 9.12 -16.61 -6.52
N LEU A 35 9.64 -17.67 -5.88
CA LEU A 35 9.63 -19.02 -6.43
C LEU A 35 8.37 -19.78 -5.99
N SER A 36 8.12 -19.83 -4.68
CA SER A 36 7.00 -20.58 -4.09
C SER A 36 5.66 -19.86 -4.18
N ARG A 37 5.67 -18.54 -4.43
CA ARG A 37 4.48 -17.66 -4.44
C ARG A 37 3.71 -17.69 -3.12
N ARG A 38 4.35 -18.10 -2.02
CA ARG A 38 3.77 -18.08 -0.69
C ARG A 38 3.96 -16.69 -0.06
N PRO A 39 2.98 -16.17 0.71
CA PRO A 39 3.15 -14.92 1.41
C PRO A 39 4.34 -14.94 2.36
N VAL A 40 5.13 -13.87 2.35
CA VAL A 40 6.26 -13.69 3.26
C VAL A 40 6.18 -12.29 3.91
N PRO A 41 6.58 -12.14 5.17
CA PRO A 41 6.58 -10.84 5.82
C PRO A 41 7.41 -9.82 5.04
N PHE A 42 7.03 -8.54 5.12
CA PHE A 42 7.90 -7.45 4.68
C PHE A 42 9.17 -7.43 5.54
N GLY A 43 10.33 -7.27 4.90
CA GLY A 43 11.57 -6.97 5.61
C GLY A 43 11.58 -5.53 6.12
N ASP A 44 12.49 -5.23 7.06
CA ASP A 44 12.53 -3.96 7.80
C ASP A 44 12.54 -2.73 6.88
N LYS A 45 13.41 -2.71 5.88
CA LYS A 45 13.51 -1.61 4.91
C LYS A 45 12.19 -1.34 4.17
N ALA A 46 11.44 -2.39 3.82
CA ALA A 46 10.16 -2.21 3.15
C ALA A 46 9.09 -1.68 4.11
N ARG A 47 9.12 -2.11 5.39
CA ARG A 47 8.20 -1.58 6.41
C ARG A 47 8.48 -0.11 6.68
N GLU A 48 9.73 0.27 6.88
CA GLU A 48 10.15 1.67 7.10
C GLU A 48 9.68 2.60 5.97
N LEU A 49 9.68 2.14 4.71
CA LEU A 49 9.20 2.92 3.57
C LEU A 49 7.67 3.04 3.51
N LEU A 50 6.93 2.07 4.06
CA LEU A 50 5.46 2.04 4.02
C LEU A 50 4.82 2.69 5.24
N GLU A 51 5.53 2.75 6.37
CA GLU A 51 5.05 3.35 7.61
C GLU A 51 4.59 4.81 7.46
N PRO A 52 5.30 5.70 6.74
CA PRO A 52 4.86 7.08 6.53
C PRO A 52 3.52 7.22 5.77
N LEU A 53 3.06 6.17 5.08
CA LEU A 53 1.79 6.16 4.35
C LEU A 53 0.61 5.70 5.23
N LEU A 54 0.86 5.39 6.50
CA LEU A 54 -0.21 5.04 7.44
C LEU A 54 -1.01 6.27 7.81
N VAL A 55 -2.32 6.17 7.62
CA VAL A 55 -3.29 7.14 8.14
C VAL A 55 -3.94 6.56 9.39
N GLU A 56 -4.21 7.43 10.38
CA GLU A 56 -5.05 7.07 11.52
C GLU A 56 -6.47 6.77 11.01
N ALA A 57 -7.13 5.79 11.65
CA ALA A 57 -8.45 5.33 11.27
C ALA A 57 -9.55 6.21 11.88
#